data_AF-A0A5N1K0R6-F1
#
_entry.id   AF-A0A5N1K0R6-F1
#
_cell.length_a   1.000
_cell.length_b   1.000
_cell.length_c   1.000
_cell.angle_alpha   90.00
_cell.angle_beta   90.00
_cell.angle_gamma   90.00
#
_symmetry.space_group_name_H-M   'P 1'
#
loop_
_entity.id
_entity.type
_entity.pdbx_description
1 polymer ?
#
loop_
_entity_poly.entity_id
_entity_poly.type
_entity_poly.pdbx_seq_one_letter_code
_entity_poly.pdbx_strand_id
1 'polypeptide(L)' 'MYSYEDRVRAVALYIKLGKRPKATIRQLGYPSKNALKGWYLEYEHHLDLRLGFAPRAPKFTQAQKEAALEHYRT' A
#
# COMPACT_ATOMS: atom_id res chain seq x y z
N MET A 1 12.25 1.83 -0.22
CA MET A 1 10.99 1.12 0.05
C MET A 1 10.93 0.87 1.55
N TYR A 2 9.84 1.19 2.25
CA TYR A 2 9.73 0.93 3.70
C TYR A 2 9.25 -0.50 3.96
N SER A 3 9.83 -1.17 4.95
CA SER A 3 9.41 -2.51 5.37
C SER A 3 7.96 -2.48 5.92
N TYR A 4 7.30 -3.64 6.00
CA TYR A 4 5.98 -3.73 6.63
C TYR A 4 6.04 -3.29 8.10
N GLU A 5 7.07 -3.75 8.82
CA GLU A 5 7.30 -3.40 10.22
C GLU A 5 7.45 -1.89 10.42
N ASP A 6 8.19 -1.21 9.53
CA ASP A 6 8.34 0.24 9.55
C ASP A 6 7.01 0.97 9.37
N ARG A 7 6.14 0.47 8.48
CA ARG A 7 4.82 1.04 8.23
C ARG A 7 3.91 0.87 9.44
N VAL A 8 3.89 -0.33 10.02
CA VAL A 8 3.12 -0.63 11.24
C VAL A 8 3.58 0.25 12.39
N ARG A 9 4.90 0.37 12.60
CA ARG A 9 5.49 1.23 13.65
C ARG A 9 5.10 2.70 13.44
N ALA A 10 5.14 3.19 12.20
CA ALA A 10 4.77 4.57 11.87
C ALA A 10 3.28 4.84 12.12
N VAL A 11 2.39 3.92 11.72
CA VAL A 11 0.95 4.07 11.94
C VAL A 11 0.60 3.97 13.43
N ALA A 12 1.18 3.03 14.16
CA ALA A 12 0.99 2.90 15.61
C ALA A 12 1.42 4.19 16.35
N LEU A 13 2.57 4.75 15.99
CA LEU A 13 3.03 6.00 16.57
C LEU A 13 2.13 7.19 16.19
N TYR A 14 1.66 7.24 14.94
CA TYR A 14 0.74 8.27 14.48
C TYR A 14 -0.58 8.27 15.25
N ILE A 15 -1.14 7.10 15.53
CA ILE A 15 -2.35 6.94 16.36
C ILE A 15 -2.05 7.38 17.80
N LYS A 16 -0.93 6.91 18.39
CA LYS A 16 -0.51 7.28 19.75
C LYS A 16 -0.32 8.79 19.94
N LEU A 17 0.16 9.49 18.92
CA LEU A 17 0.38 10.93 18.93
C LEU A 17 -0.87 11.76 18.56
N GLY A 18 -2.04 11.12 18.47
CA GLY A 18 -3.30 11.81 18.15
C GLY A 18 -3.37 12.31 16.71
N LYS A 19 -2.90 11.49 15.76
CA LYS A 19 -2.93 11.77 14.31
C LYS A 19 -2.13 13.02 13.92
N ARG A 20 -1.00 13.27 14.59
CA ARG A 20 -0.09 14.40 14.32
C ARG A 20 1.07 13.95 13.41
N PRO A 21 1.03 14.23 12.09
CA PRO A 21 2.02 13.68 11.16
C PRO A 21 3.40 14.30 11.38
N LYS A 22 3.49 15.60 11.63
CA LYS A 22 4.78 16.27 11.90
C LYS A 22 5.51 15.69 13.11
N ALA A 23 4.77 15.35 14.17
CA ALA A 23 5.34 14.77 15.38
C ALA A 23 5.88 13.36 15.12
N THR A 24 5.12 12.54 14.39
CA THR A 24 5.52 11.18 13.99
C THR A 24 6.79 11.20 13.14
N ILE A 25 6.83 12.09 12.13
CA ILE A 25 7.98 12.22 11.23
C ILE A 25 9.21 12.75 11.96
N ARG A 26 9.05 13.71 12.87
CA ARG A 26 10.17 14.24 13.67
C ARG A 26 10.76 13.16 14.59
N GLN A 27 9.95 12.22 15.07
CA GLN A 27 10.38 11.17 15.99
C GLN A 27 11.00 9.97 15.28
N LEU A 28 10.51 9.58 14.10
CA LEU A 28 11.02 8.43 13.35
C LEU A 28 12.07 8.82 12.30
N GLY A 29 12.08 10.06 11.81
CA GLY A 29 12.92 10.50 10.68
C GLY A 29 12.38 10.06 9.31
N TYR A 30 11.29 9.31 9.30
CA TYR A 30 10.51 8.84 8.16
C TYR A 30 9.06 8.67 8.63
N PRO A 31 8.06 8.31 7.80
CA PRO A 31 7.99 8.41 6.34
C PRO A 31 7.65 9.84 5.88
N SER A 32 7.31 10.04 4.60
CA SER A 32 6.73 11.31 4.15
C SER A 32 5.30 11.51 4.68
N LYS A 33 4.84 12.76 4.76
CA LYS A 33 3.47 13.09 5.21
C LYS A 33 2.38 12.35 4.42
N ASN A 34 2.57 12.20 3.11
CA ASN A 34 1.60 11.56 2.22
C ASN A 34 1.61 10.03 2.38
N ALA A 35 2.79 9.43 2.56
CA ALA A 35 2.92 8.01 2.84
C ALA A 35 2.22 7.65 4.16
N LEU A 36 2.45 8.43 5.23
CA LEU A 36 1.81 8.19 6.52
C LEU A 36 0.28 8.26 6.45
N LYS A 37 -0.26 9.23 5.71
CA LYS A 37 -1.70 9.34 5.48
C LYS A 37 -2.24 8.14 4.70
N GLY A 38 -1.55 7.71 3.65
CA GLY A 38 -1.94 6.54 2.86
C GLY A 38 -2.00 5.27 3.71
N TRP A 39 -0.95 5.02 4.50
CA TRP A 39 -0.90 3.86 5.40
C TRP A 39 -2.00 3.91 6.46
N TYR A 40 -2.25 5.07 7.06
CA TYR A 40 -3.32 5.21 8.03
C TYR A 40 -4.72 4.98 7.42
N LEU A 41 -4.96 5.43 6.18
CA LEU A 41 -6.21 5.13 5.46
C LEU A 41 -6.36 3.64 5.15
N GLU A 42 -5.31 2.96 4.70
CA GLU A 42 -5.32 1.52 4.49
C GLU A 42 -5.65 0.77 5.80
N TYR A 43 -5.03 1.19 6.90
CA TYR A 43 -5.28 0.66 8.23
C TYR A 43 -6.74 0.86 8.68
N GLU A 44 -7.34 2.03 8.43
CA GLU A 44 -8.77 2.27 8.74
C GLU A 44 -9.72 1.38 7.91
N HIS A 45 -9.40 1.16 6.63
CA HIS A 45 -10.27 0.40 5.72
C HIS A 45 -10.20 -1.12 5.90
N HIS A 46 -9.03 -1.65 6.26
CA HIS A 46 -8.78 -3.10 6.29
C HIS A 46 -8.48 -3.65 7.69
N LEU A 47 -8.36 -2.79 8.71
CA LEU A 47 -7.78 -3.12 10.02
C LEU A 47 -6.36 -3.69 9.93
N ASP A 48 -5.73 -3.61 8.76
CA ASP A 48 -4.39 -4.10 8.48
C ASP A 48 -3.77 -3.29 7.34
N LEU A 49 -2.44 -3.22 7.33
CA LEU A 49 -1.66 -2.58 6.28
C LEU A 49 -1.39 -3.60 5.18
N ARG A 50 -1.52 -3.21 3.91
CA ARG A 50 -1.20 -4.14 2.82
C ARG A 50 0.31 -4.42 2.82
N LEU A 51 0.67 -5.71 2.82
CA LEU A 51 2.07 -6.18 2.73
C LEU A 51 2.81 -5.71 1.46
N GLY A 52 2.09 -5.19 0.46
CA GLY A 52 2.67 -4.69 -0.79
C GLY A 52 1.70 -3.83 -1.60
N PHE A 53 2.18 -3.34 -2.74
CA PHE A 53 1.32 -2.74 -3.76
C PHE A 53 0.29 -3.78 -4.20
N ALA A 54 -0.99 -3.44 -4.14
CA ALA A 54 -2.00 -4.29 -4.75
C ALA A 54 -1.67 -4.42 -6.25
N PRO A 55 -1.57 -5.64 -6.79
CA PRO A 55 -1.31 -5.81 -8.20
C PRO A 55 -2.39 -5.05 -8.98
N ARG A 56 -1.95 -4.24 -9.94
CA ARG A 56 -2.87 -3.55 -10.85
C ARG A 56 -3.74 -4.61 -11.50
N ALA A 57 -5.05 -4.35 -11.61
CA ALA A 57 -5.95 -5.25 -12.30
C ALA A 57 -5.36 -5.61 -13.68
N PRO A 58 -5.33 -6.90 -14.06
CA PRO A 58 -4.73 -7.33 -15.30
C PRO A 58 -5.41 -6.62 -16.48
N LYS A 59 -4.60 -6.10 -17.41
CA LYS A 59 -5.09 -5.35 -18.58
C LYS A 59 -5.95 -6.20 -19.52
N PHE A 60 -5.74 -7.51 -19.51
CA PHE A 60 -6.44 -8.46 -20.37
C PHE A 60 -7.09 -9.55 -19.56
N THR A 61 -8.32 -9.91 -19.94
CA THR A 61 -9.04 -11.05 -19.37
C THR A 61 -8.38 -12.36 -19.82
N GLN A 62 -8.67 -13.44 -19.11
CA GLN A 62 -8.18 -14.77 -19.49
C GLN A 62 -8.65 -15.17 -20.89
N ALA A 63 -9.92 -14.89 -21.21
CA ALA A 63 -10.49 -15.12 -22.54
C ALA A 63 -9.76 -14.34 -23.66
N GLN A 64 -9.33 -13.10 -23.41
CA GLN A 64 -8.55 -12.33 -24.39
C GLN A 64 -7.16 -12.93 -24.63
N LYS A 65 -6.53 -13.52 -23.60
CA LYS A 65 -5.26 -14.23 -23.75
C LYS A 65 -5.43 -15.50 -24.56
N GLU A 66 -6.49 -16.27 -24.29
CA GLU A 66 -6.81 -17.49 -25.02
C GLU A 66 -7.12 -17.20 -26.49
N ALA A 67 -7.91 -16.17 -26.79
CA ALA A 67 -8.18 -15.74 -28.16
C ALA A 67 -6.89 -15.34 -28.92
N ALA A 68 -5.94 -14.69 -28.24
CA ALA A 68 -4.65 -14.36 -28.85
C ALA A 68 -3.84 -15.62 -29.16
N LEU A 69 -3.83 -16.63 -28.27
CA LEU A 69 -3.14 -17.90 -28.50
C LEU A 69 -3.75 -18.69 -29.66
N GLU A 70 -5.09 -18.73 -29.77
CA GLU A 70 -5.78 -19.38 -30.88
C GLU A 70 -5.46 -18.73 -32.24
N HIS A 71 -5.37 -17.40 -32.30
CA HIS A 71 -5.01 -16.69 -33.53
C HIS A 71 -3.64 -17.12 -34.11
N TYR A 72 -2.67 -17.42 -33.24
CA TYR A 72 -1.33 -17.89 -33.62
C TYR A 72 -1.23 -19.39 -33.91
N ARG A 73 -2.31 -20.17 -33.72
CA ARG A 73 -2.37 -21.60 -34.05
C ARG A 73 -2.78 -21.87 -35.50
N THR A 74 -3.09 -20.82 -36.26
CA THR A 74 -3.36 -20.82 -37.71
C THR A 74 -2.10 -20.48 -38.50
#